data_AF-A0A2P4YH77-F1
#
_entry.id   AF-A0A2P4YH77-F1
#
_cell.length_a   1.000
_cell.length_b   1.000
_cell.length_c   1.000
_cell.angle_alpha   90.00
_cell.angle_beta   90.00
_cell.angle_gamma   90.00
#
_symmetry.space_group_name_H-M   'P 1'
#
loop_
_entity.id
_entity.type
_entity.pdbx_description
1 polymer ?
#
loop_
_entity_poly.entity_id
_entity_poly.type
_entity_poly.pdbx_seq_one_letter_code
_entity_poly.pdbx_strand_id
1 'polypeptide(L)'
;MVDGKPTMSLAVWLACWSFVAQENPQKLLETLFYLGYNDKLSPAIEFVNLTRKATRIERNVVSCYIFGSPESGKEHFVRTFVGGKDAVSADDDQFILRGIGAITEALSDDEIEFKADVLLLVLNPDDETSKMFVEELDKKLPATIPRVVISYKPEAHDEEVGGADESSALVKEEHADFAIDAMLKQYPTALKCYEAHRVKDEAIRVLVATALRPPNNARSKSSGIWLPGRKTGMGVIGLTAAAAVVAFVAKPEESKAVVNDLVSKLRR
;
A
#
# COMPACT_ATOMS: atom_id res chain seq x y z
N MET A 1 28.24 -6.50 12.24
CA MET A 1 29.06 -5.29 12.07
C MET A 1 30.27 -5.66 11.23
N VAL A 2 30.51 -4.92 10.16
CA VAL A 2 31.74 -4.97 9.36
C VAL A 2 32.30 -3.56 9.46
N ASP A 3 33.54 -3.43 9.93
CA ASP A 3 34.23 -2.15 10.16
C ASP A 3 33.48 -1.15 11.07
N GLY A 4 32.80 -1.64 12.12
CA GLY A 4 32.08 -0.81 13.07
C GLY A 4 30.81 -0.14 12.52
N LYS A 5 30.40 -0.46 11.29
CA LYS A 5 29.16 0.02 10.68
C LYS A 5 28.03 -1.00 10.84
N PRO A 6 26.77 -0.55 10.99
CA PRO A 6 25.62 -1.44 10.93
C PRO A 6 25.61 -2.13 9.57
N THR A 7 25.72 -3.45 9.61
CA THR A 7 25.65 -4.30 8.41
C THR A 7 24.20 -4.59 8.10
N MET A 8 23.79 -4.37 6.86
CA MET A 8 22.47 -4.76 6.40
C MET A 8 22.38 -6.30 6.39
N SER A 9 21.32 -6.85 6.99
CA SER A 9 21.10 -8.30 6.96
C SER A 9 20.72 -8.74 5.55
N LEU A 10 20.95 -10.01 5.22
CA LEU A 10 20.57 -10.59 3.92
C LEU A 10 19.06 -10.44 3.67
N ALA A 11 18.23 -10.62 4.70
CA ALA A 11 16.79 -10.46 4.61
C ALA A 11 16.38 -9.03 4.21
N VAL A 12 17.01 -8.01 4.83
CA VAL A 12 16.76 -6.60 4.48
C VAL A 12 17.26 -6.29 3.08
N TRP A 13 18.43 -6.80 2.69
CA TRP A 13 18.95 -6.64 1.32
C TRP A 13 17.97 -7.22 0.30
N LEU A 14 17.50 -8.47 0.47
CA LEU A 14 16.51 -9.10 -0.41
C LEU A 14 15.16 -8.36 -0.42
N ALA A 15 14.74 -7.79 0.71
CA ALA A 15 13.55 -6.95 0.79
C ALA A 15 13.70 -5.69 -0.06
N CYS A 16 14.84 -4.99 0.00
CA CYS A 16 15.11 -3.83 -0.85
C CYS A 16 15.06 -4.18 -2.34
N TRP A 17 15.66 -5.31 -2.76
CA TRP A 17 15.58 -5.76 -4.14
C TRP A 17 14.14 -6.06 -4.59
N SER A 18 13.33 -6.64 -3.70
CA SER A 18 11.92 -6.92 -3.99
C SER A 18 11.10 -5.64 -4.11
N PHE A 19 11.37 -4.66 -3.27
CA PHE A 19 10.75 -3.33 -3.36
C PHE A 19 11.10 -2.64 -4.69
N VAL A 20 12.38 -2.66 -5.11
CA VAL A 20 12.78 -2.09 -6.41
C VAL A 20 12.15 -2.86 -7.56
N ALA A 21 12.02 -4.20 -7.45
CA ALA A 21 11.31 -5.01 -8.46
C ALA A 21 9.86 -4.57 -8.65
N GLN A 22 9.20 -4.17 -7.56
CA GLN A 22 7.81 -3.79 -7.55
C GLN A 22 7.59 -2.35 -8.05
N GLU A 23 8.37 -1.39 -7.56
CA GLU A 23 8.19 0.03 -7.89
C GLU A 23 8.85 0.43 -9.22
N ASN A 24 10.01 -0.17 -9.55
CA ASN A 24 10.76 0.17 -10.75
C ASN A 24 11.48 -1.05 -11.36
N PRO A 25 10.73 -1.98 -11.99
CA PRO A 25 11.31 -3.18 -12.58
C PRO A 25 12.34 -2.89 -13.69
N GLN A 26 12.24 -1.75 -14.37
CA GLN A 26 13.21 -1.36 -15.39
C GLN A 26 14.57 -1.04 -14.76
N LYS A 27 14.59 -0.27 -13.67
CA LYS A 27 15.83 0.05 -12.95
C LYS A 27 16.45 -1.19 -12.31
N LEU A 28 15.61 -2.13 -11.87
CA LEU A 28 16.06 -3.43 -11.40
C LEU A 28 16.84 -4.18 -12.50
N LEU A 29 16.25 -4.34 -13.69
CA LEU A 29 16.89 -5.05 -14.79
C LEU A 29 18.20 -4.38 -15.23
N GLU A 30 18.23 -3.05 -15.28
CA GLU A 30 19.45 -2.29 -15.56
C GLU A 30 20.55 -2.60 -14.53
N THR A 31 20.19 -2.62 -13.24
CA THR A 31 21.14 -2.91 -12.16
C THR A 31 21.63 -4.36 -12.21
N LEU A 32 20.73 -5.31 -12.47
CA LEU A 32 21.09 -6.72 -12.64
C LEU A 32 22.01 -6.93 -13.84
N PHE A 33 21.79 -6.22 -14.94
CA PHE A 33 22.68 -6.24 -16.10
C PHE A 33 24.10 -5.78 -15.72
N TYR A 34 24.24 -4.69 -14.97
CA TYR A 34 25.56 -4.24 -14.48
C TYR A 34 26.23 -5.22 -13.52
N LEU A 35 25.46 -6.01 -12.79
CA LEU A 35 25.97 -7.09 -11.93
C LEU A 35 26.34 -8.36 -12.72
N GLY A 36 26.17 -8.36 -14.05
CA GLY A 36 26.46 -9.51 -14.90
C GLY A 36 25.38 -10.60 -14.86
N TYR A 37 24.17 -10.28 -14.41
CA TYR A 37 23.05 -11.23 -14.44
C TYR A 37 22.68 -11.60 -15.88
N ASN A 38 22.43 -12.89 -16.10
CA ASN A 38 22.07 -13.44 -17.41
C ASN A 38 20.70 -14.11 -17.34
N ASP A 39 19.72 -13.48 -17.97
CA ASP A 39 18.30 -13.85 -17.95
C ASP A 39 18.00 -15.20 -18.63
N LYS A 40 18.98 -15.80 -19.33
CA LYS A 40 18.79 -17.04 -20.11
C LYS A 40 18.55 -18.29 -19.27
N LEU A 41 18.96 -18.30 -18.00
CA LEU A 41 18.86 -19.47 -17.12
C LEU A 41 17.63 -19.44 -16.22
N SER A 42 17.23 -18.23 -15.79
CA SER A 42 16.07 -17.99 -14.95
C SER A 42 15.66 -16.53 -15.12
N PRO A 43 14.39 -16.22 -15.35
CA PRO A 43 13.95 -14.83 -15.44
C PRO A 43 14.09 -14.15 -14.07
N ALA A 44 14.72 -12.97 -14.02
CA ALA A 44 14.84 -12.23 -12.76
C ALA A 44 13.51 -11.67 -12.24
N ILE A 45 12.56 -11.43 -13.15
CA ILE A 45 11.26 -10.82 -12.84
C ILE A 45 10.16 -11.69 -13.43
N GLU A 46 9.22 -12.10 -12.58
CA GLU A 46 8.00 -12.75 -12.98
C GLU A 46 6.83 -11.74 -12.94
N PHE A 47 6.24 -11.46 -14.10
CA PHE A 47 5.07 -10.60 -14.20
C PHE A 47 3.80 -11.41 -13.87
N VAL A 48 3.34 -11.30 -12.62
CA VAL A 48 2.06 -11.90 -12.22
C VAL A 48 0.92 -10.96 -12.61
N ASN A 49 0.02 -11.43 -13.48
CA ASN A 49 -1.12 -10.65 -13.93
C ASN A 49 -1.97 -10.18 -12.73
N LEU A 50 -2.24 -8.88 -12.70
CA LEU A 50 -3.03 -8.13 -11.72
C LEU A 50 -4.52 -8.51 -11.66
N THR A 51 -4.92 -9.66 -12.21
CA THR A 51 -6.29 -10.13 -12.05
C THR A 51 -6.52 -10.45 -10.58
N ARG A 52 -7.00 -9.44 -9.84
CA ARG A 52 -7.63 -9.54 -8.53
C ARG A 52 -8.89 -10.40 -8.68
N LYS A 53 -8.71 -11.69 -8.96
CA LYS A 53 -9.79 -12.65 -8.79
C LYS A 53 -10.13 -12.61 -7.31
N ALA A 54 -11.41 -12.38 -7.02
CA ALA A 54 -11.92 -11.92 -5.74
C ALA A 54 -11.50 -12.76 -4.51
N THR A 55 -10.86 -13.92 -4.69
CA THR A 55 -10.64 -14.91 -3.64
C THR A 55 -9.17 -15.23 -3.33
N ARG A 56 -8.17 -14.81 -4.12
CA ARG A 56 -6.77 -15.16 -3.82
C ARG A 56 -5.75 -14.18 -4.41
N ILE A 57 -4.84 -13.70 -3.58
CA ILE A 57 -3.59 -13.04 -4.01
C ILE A 57 -2.54 -14.15 -4.18
N GLU A 58 -1.98 -14.29 -5.38
CA GLU A 58 -0.90 -15.25 -5.67
C GLU A 58 0.51 -14.65 -5.48
N ARG A 59 0.58 -13.39 -5.05
CA ARG A 59 1.83 -12.66 -4.82
C ARG A 59 2.48 -13.08 -3.50
N ASN A 60 3.80 -13.15 -3.51
CA ASN A 60 4.63 -13.34 -2.31
C ASN A 60 4.92 -12.02 -1.57
N VAL A 61 4.51 -10.89 -2.13
CA VAL A 61 4.72 -9.55 -1.56
C VAL A 61 3.35 -8.89 -1.42
N VAL A 62 3.11 -8.29 -0.25
CA VAL A 62 1.88 -7.60 0.10
C VAL A 62 2.21 -6.14 0.35
N SER A 63 1.49 -5.25 -0.32
CA SER A 63 1.66 -3.81 -0.22
C SER A 63 0.69 -3.25 0.80
N CYS A 64 1.22 -2.66 1.88
CA CYS A 64 0.43 -2.09 2.96
C CYS A 64 0.67 -0.58 3.05
N TYR A 65 -0.41 0.20 2.98
CA TYR A 65 -0.38 1.64 3.19
C TYR A 65 -0.82 1.97 4.61
N ILE A 66 -0.04 2.79 5.31
CA ILE A 66 -0.27 3.11 6.72
C ILE A 66 -0.75 4.55 6.83
N PHE A 67 -1.89 4.73 7.48
CA PHE A 67 -2.48 6.02 7.76
C PHE A 67 -2.69 6.19 9.27
N GLY A 68 -2.66 7.44 9.71
CA GLY A 68 -2.97 7.82 11.07
C GLY A 68 -2.78 9.33 11.27
N SER A 69 -3.37 9.87 12.33
CA SER A 69 -3.16 11.27 12.71
C SER A 69 -1.67 11.54 13.01
N PRO A 70 -1.22 12.80 13.07
CA PRO A 70 0.12 13.13 13.53
C PRO A 70 0.45 12.56 14.93
N GLU A 71 -0.58 12.46 15.79
CA GLU A 71 -0.46 11.98 17.18
C GLU A 71 -0.86 10.50 17.35
N SER A 72 -1.11 9.77 16.26
CA SER A 72 -1.51 8.35 16.33
C SER A 72 -0.37 7.40 16.72
N GLY A 73 0.87 7.90 16.79
CA GLY A 73 2.06 7.09 17.04
C GLY A 73 2.47 6.19 15.87
N LYS A 74 1.95 6.41 14.65
CA LYS A 74 2.26 5.59 13.46
C LYS A 74 3.77 5.49 13.16
N GLU A 75 4.53 6.56 13.37
CA GLU A 75 5.98 6.55 13.17
C GLU A 75 6.68 5.63 14.18
N HIS A 76 6.23 5.65 15.45
CA HIS A 76 6.73 4.77 16.50
C HIS A 76 6.31 3.32 16.24
N PHE A 77 5.07 3.10 15.81
CA PHE A 77 4.57 1.80 15.36
C PHE A 77 5.44 1.21 14.25
N VAL A 78 5.73 1.96 13.18
CA VAL A 78 6.55 1.48 12.06
C VAL A 78 7.97 1.13 12.51
N ARG A 79 8.57 1.95 13.37
CA ARG A 79 9.90 1.65 13.95
C ARG A 79 9.90 0.36 14.76
N THR A 80 8.89 0.17 15.60
CA THR A 80 8.71 -1.03 16.43
C THR A 80 8.48 -2.25 15.56
N PHE A 81 7.60 -2.13 14.56
CA PHE A 81 7.25 -3.17 13.62
C PHE A 81 8.46 -3.68 12.81
N VAL A 82 9.34 -2.77 12.37
CA VAL A 82 10.56 -3.12 11.62
C VAL A 82 11.63 -3.76 12.52
N GLY A 83 11.46 -3.69 13.85
CA GLY A 83 12.31 -4.36 14.83
C GLY A 83 13.14 -3.46 15.74
N GLY A 84 12.94 -2.13 15.72
CA GLY A 84 13.50 -1.20 16.71
C GLY A 84 15.03 -1.30 16.95
N LYS A 85 15.50 -0.70 18.05
CA LYS A 85 16.92 -0.77 18.49
C LYS A 85 17.33 -2.14 19.03
N ASP A 86 16.37 -3.03 19.28
CA ASP A 86 16.55 -4.30 20.01
C ASP A 86 16.50 -5.55 19.10
N ALA A 87 16.75 -5.40 17.80
CA ALA A 87 16.80 -6.50 16.83
C ALA A 87 18.01 -7.44 17.01
N VAL A 88 18.29 -7.88 18.23
CA VAL A 88 19.37 -8.82 18.58
C VAL A 88 18.87 -10.27 18.67
N SER A 89 17.56 -10.53 18.70
CA SER A 89 17.08 -11.92 18.62
C SER A 89 16.89 -12.34 17.16
N ALA A 90 17.88 -13.08 16.66
CA ALA A 90 17.70 -13.98 15.53
C ALA A 90 16.60 -15.00 15.89
N ASP A 91 15.56 -15.08 15.07
CA ASP A 91 14.83 -16.34 14.96
C ASP A 91 14.37 -16.54 13.51
N ASP A 92 14.64 -17.76 13.06
CA ASP A 92 14.30 -18.32 11.77
C ASP A 92 12.80 -18.64 11.78
N ASP A 93 11.94 -17.80 11.18
CA ASP A 93 10.75 -18.29 10.48
C ASP A 93 9.98 -17.23 9.66
N GLN A 94 10.10 -17.39 8.35
CA GLN A 94 9.07 -17.39 7.29
C GLN A 94 8.11 -16.22 7.03
N PHE A 95 8.05 -15.14 7.81
CA PHE A 95 7.31 -13.94 7.38
C PHE A 95 8.27 -12.86 6.91
N ILE A 96 8.75 -13.01 5.67
CA ILE A 96 9.48 -11.92 5.01
C ILE A 96 8.47 -10.85 4.60
N LEU A 97 8.01 -10.04 5.56
CA LEU A 97 7.30 -8.82 5.21
C LEU A 97 8.33 -7.85 4.63
N ARG A 98 8.50 -7.95 3.30
CA ARG A 98 9.49 -7.22 2.52
C ARG A 98 9.04 -5.78 2.35
N GLY A 99 9.31 -4.96 3.35
CA GLY A 99 9.27 -3.50 3.26
C GLY A 99 7.88 -2.89 3.43
N ILE A 100 7.74 -2.03 4.42
CA ILE A 100 6.66 -1.03 4.49
C ILE A 100 7.22 0.24 3.82
N GLY A 101 6.69 0.57 2.64
CA GLY A 101 6.85 1.92 2.10
C GLY A 101 5.89 2.84 2.84
N ALA A 102 6.38 3.58 3.84
CA ALA A 102 5.62 4.70 4.38
C ALA A 102 5.66 5.83 3.35
N ILE A 103 4.67 5.88 2.46
CA ILE A 103 4.54 6.98 1.50
C ILE A 103 3.84 8.13 2.21
N THR A 104 4.56 9.24 2.38
CA THR A 104 4.05 10.47 2.99
C THR A 104 3.43 11.43 1.98
N GLU A 105 3.56 11.14 0.68
CA GLU A 105 2.95 11.94 -0.39
C GLU A 105 1.47 11.58 -0.55
N ALA A 106 0.65 12.59 -0.84
CA ALA A 106 -0.78 12.40 -1.09
C ALA A 106 -0.97 11.60 -2.39
N LEU A 107 -1.27 10.31 -2.24
CA LEU A 107 -1.63 9.47 -3.37
C LEU A 107 -3.08 9.73 -3.77
N SER A 108 -3.34 9.65 -5.07
CA SER A 108 -4.70 9.65 -5.59
C SER A 108 -5.41 8.35 -5.24
N ASP A 109 -6.74 8.38 -5.11
CA ASP A 109 -7.55 7.20 -4.82
C ASP A 109 -7.33 6.08 -5.85
N ASP A 110 -7.18 6.42 -7.13
CA ASP A 110 -6.89 5.47 -8.22
C ASP A 110 -5.54 4.77 -8.03
N GLU A 111 -4.54 5.49 -7.55
CA GLU A 111 -3.20 4.94 -7.31
C GLU A 111 -3.18 4.02 -6.10
N ILE A 112 -3.87 4.42 -5.02
CA ILE A 112 -4.06 3.57 -3.83
C ILE A 112 -4.81 2.30 -4.23
N GLU A 113 -5.89 2.43 -4.99
CA GLU A 113 -6.66 1.29 -5.47
C GLU A 113 -5.83 0.37 -6.35
N PHE A 114 -4.88 0.87 -7.13
CA PHE A 114 -4.03 0.00 -7.96
C PHE A 114 -2.89 -0.67 -7.18
N LYS A 115 -2.26 0.06 -6.26
CA LYS A 115 -1.03 -0.37 -5.58
C LYS A 115 -1.25 -1.09 -4.25
N ALA A 116 -2.27 -0.71 -3.48
CA ALA A 116 -2.48 -1.27 -2.15
C ALA A 116 -3.14 -2.65 -2.19
N ASP A 117 -2.63 -3.57 -1.38
CA ASP A 117 -3.27 -4.86 -1.12
C ASP A 117 -4.08 -4.83 0.19
N VAL A 118 -3.65 -4.02 1.16
CA VAL A 118 -4.31 -3.78 2.44
C VAL A 118 -4.02 -2.35 2.92
N LEU A 119 -4.98 -1.73 3.61
CA LEU A 119 -4.80 -0.45 4.29
C LEU A 119 -4.72 -0.68 5.80
N LEU A 120 -3.76 -0.04 6.45
CA LEU A 120 -3.60 -0.03 7.90
C LEU A 120 -3.94 1.35 8.44
N LEU A 121 -4.94 1.41 9.32
CA LEU A 121 -5.32 2.63 10.03
C LEU A 121 -4.81 2.51 11.47
N VAL A 122 -3.82 3.32 11.83
CA VAL A 122 -3.25 3.38 13.18
C VAL A 122 -3.96 4.48 13.95
N LEU A 123 -4.54 4.11 15.09
CA LEU A 123 -5.25 4.99 15.99
C LEU A 123 -4.55 5.03 17.34
N ASN A 124 -4.45 6.20 17.95
CA ASN A 124 -4.07 6.33 19.35
C ASN A 124 -5.35 6.39 20.20
N PRO A 125 -5.56 5.44 21.13
CA PRO A 125 -6.78 5.41 21.94
C PRO A 125 -6.96 6.62 22.88
N ASP A 126 -5.85 7.23 23.29
CA ASP A 126 -5.84 8.36 24.23
C ASP A 126 -6.07 9.71 23.53
N ASP A 127 -5.96 9.75 22.20
CA ASP A 127 -6.17 10.93 21.38
C ASP A 127 -7.48 10.85 20.60
N GLU A 128 -8.46 11.67 21.00
CA GLU A 128 -9.76 11.76 20.35
C GLU A 128 -9.66 12.25 18.89
N THR A 129 -8.65 13.07 18.57
CA THR A 129 -8.44 13.53 17.20
C THR A 129 -7.97 12.39 16.30
N SER A 130 -7.21 11.44 16.84
CA SER A 130 -6.83 10.19 16.16
C SER A 130 -8.06 9.36 15.77
N LYS A 131 -9.03 9.24 16.68
CA LYS A 131 -10.27 8.49 16.42
C LYS A 131 -11.08 9.13 15.31
N MET A 132 -11.35 10.44 15.43
CA MET A 132 -12.08 11.19 14.40
C MET A 132 -11.38 11.12 13.04
N PHE A 133 -10.04 11.20 13.02
CA PHE A 133 -9.26 11.06 11.79
C PHE A 133 -9.47 9.70 11.13
N VAL A 134 -9.38 8.61 11.88
CA VAL A 134 -9.58 7.25 11.35
C VAL A 134 -11.02 7.06 10.83
N GLU A 135 -12.02 7.55 11.54
CA GLU A 135 -13.42 7.49 11.10
C GLU A 135 -13.69 8.30 9.81
N GLU A 136 -13.12 9.50 9.70
CA GLU A 136 -13.23 10.30 8.49
C GLU A 136 -12.50 9.67 7.31
N LEU A 137 -11.32 9.13 7.56
CA LEU A 137 -10.49 8.53 6.52
C LEU A 137 -11.10 7.23 6.00
N ASP A 138 -11.67 6.39 6.88
CA ASP A 138 -12.37 5.16 6.48
C ASP A 138 -13.55 5.42 5.54
N LYS A 139 -14.24 6.57 5.72
CA LYS A 139 -15.32 7.03 4.83
C LYS A 139 -14.81 7.53 3.47
N LYS A 140 -13.60 8.10 3.42
CA LYS A 140 -12.99 8.66 2.21
C LYS A 140 -12.31 7.59 1.35
N LEU A 141 -11.69 6.59 1.96
CA LEU A 141 -10.91 5.58 1.25
C LEU A 141 -11.77 4.63 0.39
N PRO A 142 -11.21 4.04 -0.69
CA PRO A 142 -11.90 3.06 -1.52
C PRO A 142 -12.31 1.80 -0.74
N ALA A 143 -13.59 1.42 -0.83
CA ALA A 143 -14.13 0.26 -0.10
C ALA A 143 -13.69 -1.10 -0.68
N THR A 144 -13.04 -1.10 -1.85
CA THR A 144 -12.55 -2.29 -2.56
C THR A 144 -11.28 -2.88 -1.94
N ILE A 145 -10.59 -2.11 -1.11
CA ILE A 145 -9.33 -2.49 -0.48
C ILE A 145 -9.62 -2.88 0.98
N PRO A 146 -9.17 -4.06 1.43
CA PRO A 146 -9.40 -4.47 2.80
C PRO A 146 -8.60 -3.61 3.78
N ARG A 147 -9.13 -3.49 5.00
CA ARG A 147 -8.65 -2.55 6.00
C ARG A 147 -8.40 -3.27 7.32
N VAL A 148 -7.35 -2.86 7.99
CA VAL A 148 -7.01 -3.27 9.36
C VAL A 148 -6.92 -2.01 10.20
N VAL A 149 -7.63 -1.98 11.33
CA VAL A 149 -7.52 -0.89 12.30
C VAL A 149 -6.72 -1.36 13.50
N ILE A 150 -5.63 -0.67 13.84
CA ILE A 150 -4.82 -0.99 15.01
C ILE A 150 -4.93 0.14 16.02
N SER A 151 -5.38 -0.18 17.23
CA SER A 151 -5.21 0.70 18.38
C SER A 151 -3.79 0.52 18.92
N TYR A 152 -3.01 1.59 18.82
CA TYR A 152 -1.62 1.61 19.21
C TYR A 152 -1.36 2.74 20.20
N LYS A 153 -0.84 2.39 21.36
CA LYS A 153 -0.39 3.34 22.37
C LYS A 153 1.12 3.22 22.47
N PRO A 154 1.91 4.21 22.03
CA PRO A 154 3.35 4.17 22.29
C PRO A 154 3.54 4.20 23.80
N GLU A 155 4.21 3.20 24.35
CA GLU A 155 4.67 3.24 25.74
C GLU A 155 5.52 4.52 25.88
N ALA A 156 5.07 5.47 26.69
CA ALA A 156 5.96 6.51 27.15
C ALA A 156 7.03 5.76 27.92
N HIS A 157 8.25 5.73 27.39
CA HIS A 157 9.39 5.26 28.14
C HIS A 157 9.54 6.27 29.28
N ASP A 158 8.83 6.04 30.38
CA ASP A 158 8.99 6.77 31.61
C ASP A 158 10.41 6.47 32.06
N GLU A 159 11.31 7.41 31.79
CA GLU A 159 12.59 7.43 32.47
C GLU A 159 12.29 7.36 33.96
N GLU A 160 12.79 6.31 34.61
CA GLU A 160 12.65 6.02 36.03
C GLU A 160 12.91 7.27 36.89
N VAL A 161 11.88 8.05 37.17
CA VAL A 161 11.90 9.06 38.22
C VAL A 161 10.89 8.61 39.26
N GLY A 162 11.41 7.80 40.20
CA GLY A 162 10.66 7.30 41.34
C GLY A 162 9.98 8.44 42.10
N GLY A 163 8.66 8.31 42.28
CA GLY A 163 7.85 9.24 43.04
C GLY A 163 6.45 8.66 43.23
N ALA A 164 6.28 7.94 44.33
CA ALA A 164 5.08 7.22 44.73
C ALA A 164 3.78 8.07 44.73
N ASP A 165 2.75 7.61 44.00
CA ASP A 165 1.34 7.62 44.45
C ASP A 165 0.44 6.75 43.51
N GLU A 166 0.54 5.42 43.59
CA GLU A 166 -0.08 4.46 42.63
C GLU A 166 -1.59 4.21 42.82
N SER A 167 -2.26 4.86 43.77
CA SER A 167 -3.62 4.44 44.18
C SER A 167 -4.78 5.05 43.37
N SER A 168 -4.53 6.01 42.48
CA SER A 168 -5.60 6.71 41.74
C SER A 168 -5.66 6.44 40.22
N ALA A 169 -4.66 5.76 39.65
CA ALA A 169 -4.57 5.50 38.21
C ALA A 169 -5.41 4.29 37.75
N LEU A 170 -5.54 3.28 38.61
CA LEU A 170 -6.09 1.96 38.27
C LEU A 170 -7.56 1.99 37.80
N VAL A 171 -8.38 2.92 38.30
CA VAL A 171 -9.83 2.97 37.98
C VAL A 171 -10.11 3.67 36.64
N LYS A 172 -9.20 4.52 36.14
CA LYS A 172 -9.40 5.24 34.87
C LYS A 172 -9.07 4.38 33.65
N GLU A 173 -8.20 3.39 33.82
CA GLU A 173 -7.68 2.57 32.72
C GLU A 173 -8.75 1.58 32.21
N GLU A 174 -9.47 0.92 33.12
CA GLU A 174 -10.52 -0.05 32.74
C GLU A 174 -11.66 0.58 31.91
N HIS A 175 -12.06 1.82 32.22
CA HIS A 175 -13.15 2.49 31.50
C HIS A 175 -12.76 2.90 30.06
N ALA A 176 -11.50 3.29 29.84
CA ALA A 176 -11.02 3.64 28.51
C ALA A 176 -10.99 2.41 27.58
N ASP A 177 -10.64 1.25 28.14
CA ASP A 177 -10.53 0.00 27.39
C ASP A 177 -11.85 -0.45 26.76
N PHE A 178 -12.97 -0.32 27.49
CA PHE A 178 -14.29 -0.68 26.97
C PHE A 178 -14.72 0.18 25.78
N ALA A 179 -14.42 1.48 25.80
CA ALA A 179 -14.76 2.39 24.71
C ALA A 179 -13.96 2.04 23.44
N ILE A 180 -12.67 1.73 23.60
CA ILE A 180 -11.81 1.32 22.50
C ILE A 180 -12.30 -0.02 21.91
N ASP A 181 -12.67 -0.99 22.75
CA ASP A 181 -13.21 -2.27 22.28
C ASP A 181 -14.52 -2.10 21.52
N ALA A 182 -15.41 -1.22 21.99
CA ALA A 182 -16.66 -0.93 21.31
C ALA A 182 -16.44 -0.30 19.92
N MET A 183 -15.47 0.59 19.80
CA MET A 183 -15.09 1.21 18.52
C MET A 183 -14.41 0.20 17.59
N LEU A 184 -13.44 -0.59 18.08
CA LEU A 184 -12.74 -1.59 17.27
C LEU A 184 -13.68 -2.67 16.74
N LYS A 185 -14.74 -3.03 17.48
CA LYS A 185 -15.80 -3.95 17.03
C LYS A 185 -16.57 -3.47 15.79
N GLN A 186 -16.51 -2.18 15.46
CA GLN A 186 -17.13 -1.64 14.25
C GLN A 186 -16.37 -2.07 12.98
N TYR A 187 -15.08 -2.39 13.12
CA TYR A 187 -14.24 -2.80 12.02
C TYR A 187 -14.18 -4.32 11.89
N PRO A 188 -14.33 -4.89 10.67
CA PRO A 188 -14.24 -6.33 10.47
C PRO A 188 -12.89 -6.93 10.87
N THR A 189 -11.84 -6.12 10.83
CA THR A 189 -10.50 -6.52 11.22
C THR A 189 -9.87 -5.40 12.03
N ALA A 190 -9.77 -5.64 13.32
CA ALA A 190 -9.18 -4.71 14.28
C ALA A 190 -8.29 -5.46 15.28
N LEU A 191 -7.27 -4.77 15.78
CA LEU A 191 -6.34 -5.30 16.76
C LEU A 191 -6.01 -4.21 17.80
N LYS A 192 -6.03 -4.58 19.08
CA LYS A 192 -5.42 -3.78 20.15
C LYS A 192 -3.96 -4.21 20.28
N CYS A 193 -3.04 -3.27 20.20
CA CYS A 193 -1.62 -3.56 20.34
C CYS A 193 -0.96 -2.51 21.23
N TYR A 194 -0.89 -2.82 22.53
CA TYR A 194 -0.23 -1.96 23.52
C TYR A 194 1.20 -2.39 23.80
N GLU A 195 1.46 -3.70 23.74
CA GLU A 195 2.77 -4.27 24.02
C GLU A 195 3.69 -4.20 22.78
N ALA A 196 4.75 -3.40 22.86
CA ALA A 196 5.68 -3.18 21.74
C ALA A 196 6.24 -4.48 21.14
N HIS A 197 6.53 -5.48 21.97
CA HIS A 197 7.10 -6.76 21.54
C HIS A 197 6.11 -7.63 20.73
N ARG A 198 4.80 -7.44 20.88
CA ARG A 198 3.77 -8.19 20.14
C ARG A 198 3.34 -7.51 18.85
N VAL A 199 3.62 -6.21 18.71
CA VAL A 199 3.31 -5.40 17.53
C VAL A 199 3.72 -6.09 16.26
N LYS A 200 4.97 -6.56 16.20
CA LYS A 200 5.51 -7.19 15.00
C LYS A 200 4.71 -8.44 14.62
N ASP A 201 4.61 -9.42 15.51
CA ASP A 201 4.03 -10.72 15.14
C ASP A 201 2.52 -10.66 14.95
N GLU A 202 1.80 -9.88 15.75
CA GLU A 202 0.35 -9.80 15.64
C GLU A 202 -0.08 -8.92 14.47
N ALA A 203 0.54 -7.75 14.29
CA ALA A 203 0.20 -6.89 13.16
C ALA A 203 0.56 -7.57 11.83
N ILE A 204 1.73 -8.22 11.71
CA ILE A 204 2.10 -8.98 10.50
C ILE A 204 1.05 -10.04 10.21
N ARG A 205 0.70 -10.88 11.19
CA ARG A 205 -0.27 -11.96 11.00
C ARG A 205 -1.62 -11.43 10.53
N VAL A 206 -2.13 -10.37 11.16
CA VAL A 206 -3.43 -9.77 10.80
C VAL A 206 -3.38 -9.10 9.43
N LEU A 207 -2.32 -8.36 9.10
CA LEU A 207 -2.16 -7.69 7.80
C LEU A 207 -2.06 -8.70 6.66
N VAL A 208 -1.20 -9.73 6.80
CA VAL A 208 -1.01 -10.77 5.78
C VAL A 208 -2.29 -11.59 5.62
N ALA A 209 -2.94 -12.00 6.72
CA ALA A 209 -4.20 -12.74 6.65
C ALA A 209 -5.28 -11.92 5.92
N THR A 210 -5.39 -10.63 6.24
CA THR A 210 -6.38 -9.72 5.63
C THR A 210 -6.10 -9.45 4.16
N ALA A 211 -4.83 -9.30 3.77
CA ALA A 211 -4.48 -9.13 2.36
C ALA A 211 -4.80 -10.39 1.55
N LEU A 212 -4.39 -11.57 2.05
CA LEU A 212 -4.55 -12.84 1.34
C LEU A 212 -6.02 -13.31 1.31
N ARG A 213 -6.76 -13.09 2.40
CA ARG A 213 -8.15 -13.54 2.60
C ARG A 213 -8.98 -12.41 3.22
N PRO A 214 -9.31 -11.37 2.45
CA PRO A 214 -10.06 -10.26 3.00
C PRO A 214 -11.49 -10.66 3.35
N PRO A 215 -12.09 -9.99 4.35
CA PRO A 215 -13.46 -10.24 4.75
C PRO A 215 -14.41 -10.04 3.57
N ASN A 216 -15.48 -10.85 3.50
CA ASN A 216 -16.45 -10.88 2.40
C ASN A 216 -17.03 -9.50 2.04
N ASN A 217 -17.05 -8.57 2.99
CA ASN A 217 -17.59 -7.22 2.82
C ASN A 217 -16.65 -6.26 2.08
N ALA A 218 -15.34 -6.54 2.01
CA ALA A 218 -14.36 -5.68 1.35
C ALA A 218 -14.30 -5.89 -0.17
N ARG A 219 -14.71 -7.06 -0.69
CA ARG A 219 -14.60 -7.39 -2.12
C ARG A 219 -15.92 -7.51 -2.87
N SER A 220 -17.06 -7.56 -2.17
CA SER A 220 -18.36 -7.92 -2.77
C SER A 220 -19.04 -6.83 -3.60
N LYS A 221 -18.54 -5.58 -3.62
CA LYS A 221 -19.18 -4.48 -4.37
C LYS A 221 -18.63 -4.23 -5.79
N SER A 222 -17.61 -4.95 -6.25
CA SER A 222 -17.06 -4.79 -7.61
C SER A 222 -17.81 -5.60 -8.69
N SER A 223 -19.11 -5.85 -8.54
CA SER A 223 -19.93 -6.50 -9.58
C SER A 223 -20.31 -5.57 -10.74
N GLY A 224 -19.72 -4.39 -10.84
CA GLY A 224 -19.81 -3.54 -12.02
C GLY A 224 -18.76 -3.97 -13.03
N ILE A 225 -19.18 -4.59 -14.13
CA ILE A 225 -18.39 -4.68 -15.36
C ILE A 225 -17.89 -3.26 -15.67
N TRP A 226 -16.62 -3.00 -15.42
CA TRP A 226 -15.97 -1.73 -15.71
C TRP A 226 -15.80 -1.64 -17.22
N LEU A 227 -16.81 -1.09 -17.90
CA LEU A 227 -16.67 -0.60 -19.27
C LEU A 227 -15.99 0.78 -19.17
N PRO A 228 -14.81 0.98 -19.78
CA PRO A 228 -14.17 2.28 -19.78
C PRO A 228 -15.13 3.31 -20.43
N GLY A 229 -15.34 4.41 -19.71
CA GLY A 229 -16.36 5.42 -19.98
C GLY A 229 -16.33 5.93 -21.42
N ARG A 230 -17.32 5.50 -22.19
CA ARG A 230 -17.76 6.18 -23.41
C ARG A 230 -18.52 7.43 -22.95
N LYS A 231 -17.91 8.60 -23.03
CA LYS A 231 -18.56 9.89 -22.77
C LYS A 231 -19.76 10.04 -23.71
N THR A 232 -20.96 9.77 -23.22
CA THR A 232 -22.22 9.99 -23.94
C THR A 232 -22.60 11.46 -23.79
N GLY A 233 -22.19 12.28 -24.76
CA GLY A 233 -22.84 13.55 -25.03
C GLY A 233 -24.28 13.31 -25.49
N MET A 234 -25.18 14.19 -25.06
CA MET A 234 -26.58 14.30 -25.47
C MET A 234 -26.76 14.06 -26.97
N GLY A 235 -27.46 12.99 -27.33
CA GLY A 235 -28.03 12.79 -28.66
C GLY A 235 -29.46 13.32 -28.69
N VAL A 236 -29.65 14.52 -29.24
CA VAL A 236 -30.93 14.91 -29.84
C VAL A 236 -31.01 14.24 -31.21
N ILE A 237 -32.17 13.67 -31.48
CA ILE A 237 -32.56 12.93 -32.67
C ILE A 237 -32.35 13.78 -33.93
N GLY A 238 -31.61 13.24 -34.90
CA GLY A 238 -31.43 13.84 -36.22
C GLY A 238 -30.93 12.79 -37.23
N LEU A 239 -31.86 12.29 -38.03
CA LEU A 239 -31.67 11.28 -39.05
C LEU A 239 -31.22 11.96 -40.35
N THR A 240 -29.98 11.74 -40.82
CA THR A 240 -29.62 11.92 -42.25
C THR A 240 -28.30 11.25 -42.60
N ALA A 241 -28.28 10.66 -43.79
CA ALA A 241 -27.18 9.94 -44.40
C ALA A 241 -26.06 10.85 -44.93
N ALA A 242 -24.95 10.20 -45.28
CA ALA A 242 -23.97 10.52 -46.32
C ALA A 242 -22.61 11.13 -45.91
N ALA A 243 -21.57 10.44 -46.42
CA ALA A 243 -20.36 10.95 -47.08
C ALA A 243 -19.32 11.75 -46.28
N ALA A 244 -18.18 11.10 -46.11
CA ALA A 244 -16.80 11.54 -46.37
C ALA A 244 -16.49 13.04 -46.63
N VAL A 245 -15.35 13.45 -46.04
CA VAL A 245 -14.47 14.62 -46.38
C VAL A 245 -15.06 15.98 -45.92
N VAL A 246 -14.40 16.82 -45.11
CA VAL A 246 -13.35 17.78 -45.54
C VAL A 246 -12.76 18.55 -44.33
N ALA A 247 -11.42 18.66 -44.33
CA ALA A 247 -10.50 19.75 -43.88
C ALA A 247 -10.57 20.29 -42.43
N PHE A 248 -9.50 20.34 -41.62
CA PHE A 248 -8.07 20.61 -41.89
C PHE A 248 -7.82 21.74 -42.91
N VAL A 249 -8.16 22.95 -42.49
CA VAL A 249 -7.73 24.20 -43.12
C VAL A 249 -6.34 24.57 -42.57
N ALA A 250 -5.29 24.18 -43.29
CA ALA A 250 -4.04 24.95 -43.40
C ALA A 250 -3.18 24.40 -44.58
N LYS A 251 -3.28 25.07 -45.73
CA LYS A 251 -2.33 25.15 -46.87
C LYS A 251 -1.88 23.82 -47.57
N PRO A 252 -2.33 23.55 -48.81
CA PRO A 252 -2.10 22.28 -49.51
C PRO A 252 -0.95 22.23 -50.55
N GLU A 253 -0.03 23.19 -50.58
CA GLU A 253 1.01 23.23 -51.65
C GLU A 253 2.33 22.52 -51.28
N GLU A 254 2.62 22.24 -50.01
CA GLU A 254 3.90 21.62 -49.58
C GLU A 254 3.82 20.11 -49.30
N SER A 255 2.61 19.52 -49.27
CA SER A 255 2.42 18.13 -48.82
C SER A 255 2.64 17.06 -49.90
N LYS A 256 2.72 17.44 -51.18
CA LYS A 256 2.95 16.48 -52.28
C LYS A 256 4.38 15.97 -52.35
N ALA A 257 5.36 16.74 -51.87
CA ALA A 257 6.76 16.32 -51.85
C ALA A 257 7.04 15.28 -50.75
N VAL A 258 6.40 15.44 -49.59
CA VAL A 258 6.63 14.59 -48.41
C VAL A 258 6.04 13.19 -48.58
N VAL A 259 4.87 13.07 -49.23
CA VAL A 259 4.22 11.78 -49.45
C VAL A 259 4.99 10.93 -50.47
N ASN A 260 5.56 11.55 -51.51
CA ASN A 260 6.35 10.83 -52.51
C ASN A 260 7.73 10.38 -51.98
N ASP A 261 8.36 11.15 -51.07
CA ASP A 261 9.60 10.73 -50.40
C ASP A 261 9.37 9.50 -49.51
N LEU A 262 8.26 9.49 -48.76
CA LEU A 262 7.91 8.38 -47.87
C LEU A 262 7.60 7.07 -48.62
N VAL A 263 6.89 7.17 -49.75
CA VAL A 263 6.55 6.01 -50.59
C VAL A 263 7.79 5.43 -51.29
N SER A 264 8.80 6.26 -51.59
CA SER A 264 10.04 5.80 -52.21
C SER A 264 10.97 5.07 -51.25
N LYS A 265 11.00 5.46 -49.96
CA LYS A 265 11.79 4.81 -48.90
C LYS A 265 11.22 3.46 -48.46
N LEU A 266 9.92 3.24 -48.62
CA LEU A 266 9.25 1.97 -48.32
C LEU A 266 9.37 0.91 -49.44
N ARG A 267 9.98 1.27 -50.58
CA ARG A 267 10.16 0.38 -51.74
C ARG A 267 11.61 -0.05 -52.00
N ARG A 268 12.54 0.25 -51.10
CA ARG A 268 13.92 -0.28 -51.11
C ARG A 268 14.14 -1.19 -49.91
#